data_AF-A0A2J8XJY2-F1
#
_entry.id   AF-A0A2J8XJY2-F1
#
_cell.length_a   1.000
_cell.length_b   1.000
_cell.length_c   1.000
_cell.angle_alpha   90.00
_cell.angle_beta   90.00
_cell.angle_gamma   90.00
#
_symmetry.space_group_name_H-M   'P 1'
#
loop_
_entity.id
_entity.type
_entity.pdbx_description
1 polymer ?
#
loop_
_entity_poly.entity_id
_entity_poly.type
_entity_poly.pdbx_seq_one_letter_code
_entity_poly.pdbx_strand_id
1 'polypeptide(L)'
;MSDEEARQGGGSSHAGAVTVSDVQELMRRKEEIEAQIKANYDVLESQKGIGMNEPLVDCEGYPRSDVDLYQVRTARHNIICLQNDHKAVMKQVEEALHQLHARDKEKQARDMAEAHKEAMSRKLGQSESQGPPQAFAKVNSISPGSPASIAGLQVDDEIVEFGSVNTQNFQSLHNIGSVVQHSEGSP
;
A
#
# COMPACT_ATOMS: atom_id res chain seq x y z
N MET A 1 -22.62 1.86 55.12
CA MET A 1 -23.09 0.47 55.31
C MET A 1 -24.33 0.33 54.43
N SER A 2 -24.29 -0.12 53.19
CA SER A 2 -23.29 -0.84 52.38
C SER A 2 -23.68 -0.59 50.91
N ASP A 3 -22.76 -0.20 50.00
CA ASP A 3 -21.99 -1.08 49.10
C ASP A 3 -22.89 -2.11 48.41
N GLU A 4 -23.21 -1.97 47.11
CA GLU A 4 -22.51 -2.45 45.90
C GLU A 4 -23.54 -3.39 45.19
N GLU A 5 -23.74 -3.52 43.88
CA GLU A 5 -22.89 -3.44 42.69
C GLU A 5 -23.72 -2.96 41.49
N ALA A 6 -23.22 -1.97 40.77
CA ALA A 6 -23.64 -1.68 39.41
C ALA A 6 -22.97 -2.70 38.48
N ARG A 7 -23.73 -3.63 37.90
CA ARG A 7 -23.27 -4.53 36.84
C ARG A 7 -22.94 -3.71 35.59
N GLN A 8 -21.66 -3.35 35.43
CA GLN A 8 -21.10 -2.94 34.16
C GLN A 8 -20.98 -4.19 33.28
N GLY A 9 -21.94 -4.35 32.36
CA GLY A 9 -21.80 -5.25 31.23
C GLY A 9 -20.70 -4.71 30.31
N GLY A 10 -19.47 -5.18 30.52
CA GLY A 10 -18.33 -4.95 29.66
C GLY A 10 -18.54 -5.61 28.31
N GLY A 11 -19.19 -4.91 27.38
CA GLY A 11 -19.05 -5.20 25.97
C GLY A 11 -17.60 -4.93 25.59
N SER A 12 -16.81 -6.02 25.47
CA SER A 12 -15.44 -5.97 24.96
C SER A 12 -15.46 -5.35 23.57
N SER A 13 -15.15 -4.06 23.54
CA SER A 13 -14.79 -3.32 22.34
C SER A 13 -13.39 -3.80 21.96
N HIS A 14 -13.32 -4.89 21.18
CA HIS A 14 -12.08 -5.27 20.50
C HIS A 14 -11.80 -4.27 19.37
N ALA A 15 -11.34 -3.07 19.77
CA ALA A 15 -10.57 -2.17 18.92
C ALA A 15 -9.07 -2.45 19.12
N GLY A 16 -8.69 -3.72 19.24
CA GLY A 16 -7.31 -4.18 19.15
C GLY A 16 -6.91 -4.24 17.68
N ALA A 17 -5.70 -3.79 17.36
CA ALA A 17 -5.17 -3.93 16.01
C ALA A 17 -5.08 -5.42 15.63
N VAL A 18 -5.84 -5.85 14.63
CA VAL A 18 -5.76 -7.23 14.11
C VAL A 18 -4.34 -7.51 13.62
N THR A 19 -3.75 -8.58 14.15
CA THR A 19 -2.39 -9.03 13.86
C THR A 19 -2.39 -10.24 12.93
N VAL A 20 -1.23 -10.57 12.34
CA VAL A 20 -1.05 -11.80 11.55
C VAL A 20 -1.36 -13.05 12.38
N SER A 21 -1.06 -13.04 13.68
CA SER A 21 -1.33 -14.16 14.59
C SER A 21 -2.82 -14.41 14.72
N ASP A 22 -3.63 -13.35 14.81
CA ASP A 22 -5.09 -13.47 14.93
C ASP A 22 -5.69 -14.11 13.67
N VAL A 23 -5.17 -13.74 12.49
CA VAL A 23 -5.58 -14.36 11.21
C VAL A 23 -5.22 -15.85 11.19
N GLN A 24 -4.01 -16.22 11.65
CA GLN A 24 -3.59 -17.62 11.73
C GLN A 24 -4.46 -18.44 12.68
N GLU A 25 -4.85 -17.86 13.82
CA GLU A 25 -5.76 -18.51 14.76
C GLU A 25 -7.15 -18.73 14.15
N LEU A 26 -7.69 -17.74 13.44
CA LEU A 26 -8.96 -17.88 12.71
C LEU A 26 -8.88 -18.97 11.63
N MET A 27 -7.77 -19.08 10.91
CA MET A 27 -7.55 -20.15 9.93
C MET A 27 -7.49 -21.52 10.59
N ARG A 28 -6.79 -21.65 11.73
CA ARG A 28 -6.76 -22.90 12.50
C ARG A 28 -8.15 -23.30 12.97
N ARG A 29 -8.94 -22.34 13.47
CA ARG A 29 -10.33 -22.58 13.90
C ARG A 29 -11.21 -23.03 12.72
N LYS A 30 -11.04 -22.43 11.54
CA LYS A 30 -11.71 -22.87 10.31
C LYS A 30 -11.40 -24.34 10.01
N GLU A 31 -10.13 -24.73 10.03
CA GLU A 31 -9.71 -26.12 9.76
C GLU A 31 -10.29 -27.11 10.77
N GLU A 32 -10.35 -26.74 12.05
CA GLU A 32 -10.96 -27.56 13.09
C GLU A 32 -12.47 -27.76 12.85
N ILE A 33 -13.19 -26.68 12.49
CA ILE A 33 -14.61 -26.77 12.14
C ILE A 33 -14.80 -27.66 10.90
N GLU A 34 -13.97 -27.53 9.87
CA GLU A 34 -14.03 -28.36 8.67
C GLU A 34 -13.77 -29.84 8.98
N ALA A 35 -12.82 -30.13 9.88
CA ALA A 35 -12.56 -31.49 10.34
C ALA A 35 -13.76 -32.07 11.10
N GLN A 36 -14.41 -31.29 11.97
CA GLN A 36 -15.61 -31.71 12.68
C GLN A 36 -16.80 -31.93 11.74
N ILE A 37 -17.00 -31.05 10.75
CA ILE A 37 -18.02 -31.22 9.71
C ILE A 37 -17.79 -32.54 8.97
N LYS A 38 -16.55 -32.78 8.53
CA LYS A 38 -16.19 -34.02 7.84
C LYS A 38 -16.49 -35.25 8.69
N ALA A 39 -16.08 -35.25 9.95
CA ALA A 39 -16.35 -36.38 10.85
C ALA A 39 -17.86 -36.66 11.01
N ASN A 40 -18.70 -35.63 11.09
CA ASN A 40 -20.16 -35.83 11.14
C ASN A 40 -20.72 -36.34 9.80
N TYR A 41 -20.15 -35.93 8.66
CA TYR A 41 -20.52 -36.51 7.36
C TYR A 41 -20.12 -37.98 7.25
N ASP A 42 -18.94 -38.37 7.74
CA ASP A 42 -18.50 -39.76 7.78
C ASP A 42 -19.46 -40.62 8.63
N VAL A 43 -19.96 -40.06 9.75
CA VAL A 43 -21.02 -40.71 10.56
C VAL A 43 -22.30 -40.90 9.73
N LEU A 44 -22.73 -39.91 8.95
CA LEU A 44 -23.91 -40.06 8.09
C LEU A 44 -23.70 -41.08 6.98
N GLU A 45 -22.52 -41.10 6.34
CA GLU A 45 -22.20 -42.06 5.27
C GLU A 45 -22.14 -43.50 5.79
N SER A 46 -21.77 -43.70 7.06
CA SER A 46 -21.85 -45.01 7.72
C SER A 46 -23.28 -45.54 7.86
N GLN A 47 -24.29 -44.66 7.82
CA GLN A 47 -25.70 -45.03 7.89
C GLN A 47 -26.24 -45.25 6.48
N LYS A 48 -26.79 -46.45 6.23
CA LYS A 48 -27.26 -46.94 4.93
C LYS A 48 -28.00 -45.89 4.08
N GLY A 49 -27.27 -45.16 3.23
CA GLY A 49 -27.83 -44.25 2.22
C GLY A 49 -28.63 -43.06 2.76
N ILE A 50 -28.42 -42.65 4.02
CA ILE A 50 -29.09 -41.47 4.61
C ILE A 50 -28.08 -40.32 4.73
N GLY A 51 -28.15 -39.37 3.80
CA GLY A 51 -27.39 -38.12 3.84
C GLY A 51 -28.06 -37.04 4.72
N MET A 52 -27.93 -35.77 4.33
CA MET A 52 -28.48 -34.64 5.12
C MET A 52 -29.98 -34.42 4.97
N ASN A 53 -30.59 -34.82 3.85
CA ASN A 53 -31.94 -34.38 3.46
C ASN A 53 -32.94 -35.54 3.31
N GLU A 54 -32.45 -36.77 3.42
CA GLU A 54 -33.22 -37.97 3.17
C GLU A 54 -34.25 -38.19 4.29
N PRO A 55 -35.43 -38.74 3.97
CA PRO A 55 -36.45 -38.99 4.97
C PRO A 55 -35.97 -39.97 6.05
N LEU A 56 -36.41 -39.74 7.29
CA LEU A 56 -36.12 -40.64 8.42
C LEU A 56 -37.27 -41.62 8.71
N VAL A 57 -38.29 -41.59 7.85
CA VAL A 57 -39.46 -42.46 7.91
C VAL A 57 -39.47 -43.39 6.68
N ASP A 58 -40.11 -44.53 6.84
CA ASP A 58 -40.39 -45.47 5.75
C ASP A 58 -41.58 -45.01 4.90
N CYS A 59 -41.99 -45.85 3.94
CA CYS A 59 -43.12 -45.57 3.05
C CYS A 59 -44.49 -45.58 3.74
N GLU A 60 -44.59 -46.20 4.92
CA GLU A 60 -45.82 -46.26 5.72
C GLU A 60 -45.88 -45.12 6.76
N GLY A 61 -44.80 -44.34 6.90
CA GLY A 61 -44.70 -43.19 7.78
C GLY A 61 -44.16 -43.52 9.18
N TYR A 62 -43.64 -44.73 9.38
CA TYR A 62 -43.03 -45.13 10.65
C TYR A 62 -41.53 -44.83 10.69
N PRO A 63 -40.93 -44.67 11.88
CA PRO A 63 -39.50 -44.48 12.03
C PRO A 63 -38.73 -45.68 11.44
N ARG A 64 -37.76 -45.39 10.57
CA ARG A 64 -36.92 -46.42 9.97
C ARG A 64 -36.14 -47.20 11.02
N SER A 65 -36.21 -48.52 10.94
CA SER A 65 -35.54 -49.45 11.86
C SER A 65 -34.16 -49.90 11.37
N ASP A 66 -33.83 -49.63 10.10
CA ASP A 66 -32.57 -50.01 9.46
C ASP A 66 -31.42 -49.03 9.72
N VAL A 67 -31.70 -47.90 10.37
CA VAL A 67 -30.76 -46.82 10.66
C VAL A 67 -30.88 -46.31 12.09
N ASP A 68 -29.78 -45.80 12.64
CA ASP A 68 -29.82 -45.11 13.92
C ASP A 68 -30.30 -43.66 13.74
N LEU A 69 -31.60 -43.45 13.95
CA LEU A 69 -32.25 -42.14 13.82
C LEU A 69 -31.70 -41.09 14.80
N TYR A 70 -31.23 -41.51 15.98
CA TYR A 70 -30.69 -40.60 16.97
C TYR A 70 -29.32 -40.07 16.52
N GLN A 71 -28.45 -40.97 16.06
CA GLN A 71 -27.14 -40.58 15.52
C GLN A 71 -27.30 -39.70 14.28
N VAL A 72 -28.18 -40.07 13.35
CA VAL A 72 -28.42 -39.27 12.14
C VAL A 72 -28.95 -37.87 12.47
N ARG A 73 -29.94 -37.76 13.37
CA ARG A 73 -30.49 -36.45 13.75
C ARG A 73 -29.43 -35.59 14.43
N THR A 74 -28.63 -36.17 15.31
CA THR A 74 -27.55 -35.46 16.01
C THR A 74 -26.48 -35.00 15.02
N ALA A 75 -26.01 -35.87 14.13
CA ALA A 75 -25.02 -35.52 13.10
C ALA A 75 -25.53 -34.42 12.16
N ARG A 76 -26.79 -34.51 11.70
CA ARG A 76 -27.42 -33.46 10.87
C ARG A 76 -27.46 -32.11 11.61
N HIS A 77 -27.90 -32.12 12.86
CA HIS A 77 -27.94 -30.89 13.66
C HIS A 77 -26.55 -30.26 13.82
N ASN A 78 -25.56 -31.07 14.18
CA ASN A 78 -24.18 -30.63 14.35
C ASN A 78 -23.60 -30.04 13.06
N ILE A 79 -23.82 -30.70 11.92
CA ILE A 79 -23.36 -30.19 10.60
C ILE A 79 -23.95 -28.82 10.32
N ILE A 80 -25.25 -28.62 10.55
CA ILE A 80 -25.90 -27.33 10.29
C ILE A 80 -25.32 -26.23 11.19
N CYS A 81 -25.15 -26.51 12.48
CA CYS A 81 -24.54 -25.57 13.42
C CYS A 81 -23.10 -25.22 13.01
N LEU A 82 -22.27 -26.24 12.77
CA LEU A 82 -20.88 -26.06 12.36
C LEU A 82 -20.74 -25.34 11.02
N GLN A 83 -21.64 -25.57 10.06
CA GLN A 83 -21.66 -24.83 8.80
C GLN A 83 -21.98 -23.34 8.99
N ASN A 84 -22.84 -23.00 9.94
CA ASN A 84 -23.10 -21.60 10.26
C ASN A 84 -21.90 -20.95 10.96
N ASP A 85 -21.26 -21.68 11.87
CA ASP A 85 -20.03 -21.23 12.54
C ASP A 85 -18.88 -21.06 11.54
N HIS A 86 -18.73 -21.99 10.59
CA HIS A 86 -17.75 -21.90 9.51
C HIS A 86 -17.95 -20.64 8.66
N LYS A 87 -19.19 -20.34 8.26
CA LYS A 87 -19.52 -19.10 7.56
C LYS A 87 -19.17 -17.86 8.38
N ALA A 88 -19.43 -17.88 9.69
CA ALA A 88 -19.08 -16.77 10.57
C ALA A 88 -17.56 -16.58 10.69
N VAL A 89 -16.79 -17.67 10.85
CA VAL A 89 -15.32 -17.64 10.91
C VAL A 89 -14.73 -17.17 9.57
N MET A 90 -15.25 -17.64 8.43
CA MET A 90 -14.80 -17.18 7.11
C MET A 90 -15.00 -15.68 6.93
N LYS A 91 -16.12 -15.13 7.41
CA LYS A 91 -16.36 -13.69 7.41
C LYS A 91 -15.35 -12.94 8.28
N GLN A 92 -15.02 -13.46 9.46
CA GLN A 92 -14.00 -12.86 10.32
C GLN A 92 -12.61 -12.89 9.68
N VAL A 93 -12.25 -13.97 8.99
CA VAL A 93 -10.99 -14.06 8.24
C VAL A 93 -10.92 -13.00 7.14
N GLU A 94 -12.01 -12.82 6.38
CA GLU A 94 -12.10 -11.80 5.33
C GLU A 94 -11.90 -10.40 5.91
N GLU A 95 -12.65 -10.06 6.97
CA GLU A 95 -12.55 -8.77 7.65
C GLU A 95 -11.14 -8.52 8.21
N ALA A 96 -10.52 -9.53 8.82
CA ALA A 96 -9.19 -9.47 9.39
C ALA A 96 -8.11 -9.22 8.32
N LEU A 97 -8.19 -9.90 7.17
CA LEU A 97 -7.28 -9.70 6.04
C LEU A 97 -7.43 -8.30 5.43
N HIS A 98 -8.65 -7.82 5.25
CA HIS A 98 -8.89 -6.46 4.76
C HIS A 98 -8.29 -5.41 5.69
N GLN A 99 -8.44 -5.56 7.00
CA GLN A 99 -7.85 -4.64 7.98
C GLN A 99 -6.32 -4.66 7.93
N LEU A 100 -5.71 -5.84 7.82
CA LEU A 100 -4.25 -5.97 7.75
C LEU A 100 -3.69 -5.29 6.50
N HIS A 101 -4.27 -5.57 5.33
CA HIS A 101 -3.83 -4.95 4.07
C HIS A 101 -4.10 -3.45 4.01
N ALA A 102 -5.21 -2.97 4.60
CA ALA A 102 -5.49 -1.54 4.68
C ALA A 102 -4.42 -0.80 5.48
N ARG A 103 -3.95 -1.39 6.58
CA ARG A 103 -2.88 -0.84 7.42
C ARG A 103 -1.54 -0.83 6.70
N ASP A 104 -1.19 -1.92 6.03
CA ASP A 104 0.07 -2.00 5.28
C ASP A 104 0.10 -0.95 4.15
N LYS A 105 -1.03 -0.76 3.46
CA LYS A 105 -1.18 0.28 2.44
C LYS A 105 -1.05 1.69 3.01
N GLU A 106 -1.68 1.96 4.16
CA GLU A 106 -1.58 3.25 4.84
C GLU A 106 -0.15 3.53 5.30
N LYS A 107 0.51 2.54 5.91
CA LYS A 107 1.90 2.63 6.33
C LYS A 107 2.82 2.91 5.14
N GLN A 108 2.66 2.15 4.05
CA GLN A 108 3.43 2.37 2.83
C GLN A 108 3.20 3.78 2.23
N ALA A 109 1.97 4.28 2.25
CA ALA A 109 1.66 5.64 1.78
C ALA A 109 2.32 6.71 2.66
N ARG A 110 2.34 6.52 3.99
CA ARG A 110 3.02 7.42 4.93
C ARG A 110 4.53 7.42 4.70
N ASP A 111 5.14 6.24 4.60
CA ASP A 111 6.58 6.07 4.37
C ASP A 111 6.99 6.72 3.03
N MET A 112 6.18 6.57 1.97
CA MET A 112 6.42 7.25 0.69
C MET A 112 6.28 8.78 0.78
N ALA A 113 5.29 9.28 1.53
CA ALA A 113 5.10 10.72 1.71
C ALA A 113 6.25 11.34 2.51
N GLU A 114 6.75 10.63 3.53
CA GLU A 114 7.93 11.04 4.30
C GLU A 114 9.20 11.04 3.43
N ALA A 115 9.45 9.96 2.68
CA ALA A 115 10.56 9.89 1.74
C ALA A 115 10.51 11.01 0.68
N HIS A 116 9.32 11.33 0.16
CA HIS A 116 9.14 12.45 -0.77
C HIS A 116 9.43 13.80 -0.11
N LYS A 117 8.98 14.01 1.14
CA LYS A 117 9.27 15.22 1.91
C LYS A 117 10.77 15.40 2.16
N GLU A 118 11.47 14.32 2.52
CA GLU A 118 12.93 14.34 2.68
C GLU A 118 13.69 14.58 1.38
N ALA A 119 13.22 14.03 0.27
CA ALA A 119 13.81 14.28 -1.04
C ALA A 119 13.64 15.76 -1.44
N MET A 120 12.47 16.36 -1.17
CA MET A 120 12.21 17.77 -1.45
C MET A 120 13.04 18.69 -0.57
N SER A 121 13.23 18.39 0.72
CA SER A 121 14.11 19.17 1.61
C SER A 121 15.58 19.07 1.20
N ARG A 122 16.06 17.90 0.76
CA ARG A 122 17.41 17.76 0.18
C ARG A 122 17.57 18.57 -1.11
N LYS A 123 16.53 18.62 -1.96
CA LYS A 123 16.56 19.41 -3.19
C LYS A 123 16.62 20.92 -2.90
N LEU A 124 15.87 21.40 -1.90
CA LEU A 124 15.95 22.80 -1.45
C LEU A 124 17.32 23.15 -0.84
N GLY A 125 17.97 22.21 -0.15
CA GLY A 125 19.31 22.40 0.41
C GLY A 125 20.43 22.45 -0.64
N GLN A 126 20.21 21.91 -1.84
CA GLN A 126 21.17 22.00 -2.97
C GLN A 126 20.94 23.21 -3.87
N SER A 127 19.73 23.78 -3.89
CA SER A 127 19.40 24.96 -4.71
C SER A 127 19.98 26.28 -4.19
N GLU A 128 20.57 26.34 -3.00
CA GLU A 128 21.34 27.50 -2.52
C GLU A 128 22.64 27.76 -3.33
N SER A 129 23.00 26.88 -4.28
CA SER A 129 24.17 27.05 -5.17
C SER A 129 23.82 27.46 -6.61
N GLN A 130 22.54 27.62 -6.94
CA GLN A 130 22.08 27.98 -8.28
C GLN A 130 21.03 29.10 -8.17
N GLY A 131 21.46 30.27 -7.70
CA GLY A 131 20.73 31.51 -7.96
C GLY A 131 20.61 31.75 -9.48
N PRO A 132 19.75 32.69 -9.92
CA PRO A 132 19.72 33.10 -11.33
C PRO A 132 21.14 33.42 -11.81
N PRO A 133 21.53 33.03 -13.03
CA PRO A 133 22.90 33.18 -13.50
C PRO A 133 23.29 34.66 -13.42
N GLN A 134 24.29 34.96 -12.58
CA GLN A 134 24.78 36.32 -12.40
C GLN A 134 25.53 36.74 -13.66
N ALA A 135 25.35 37.98 -14.12
CA ALA A 135 26.17 38.49 -15.21
C ALA A 135 27.59 38.81 -14.70
N PHE A 136 28.63 38.45 -15.46
CA PHE A 136 30.02 38.77 -15.11
C PHE A 136 30.62 39.89 -15.97
N ALA A 137 30.00 40.23 -17.11
CA ALA A 137 30.45 41.28 -17.99
C ALA A 137 29.28 42.03 -18.61
N LYS A 138 29.53 43.28 -19.01
CA LYS A 138 28.55 44.14 -19.67
C LYS A 138 29.13 44.70 -20.96
N VAL A 139 28.32 44.74 -22.02
CA VAL A 139 28.75 45.24 -23.33
C VAL A 139 28.85 46.77 -23.30
N ASN A 140 30.07 47.28 -23.51
CA ASN A 140 30.35 48.72 -23.47
C ASN A 140 30.21 49.39 -24.85
N SER A 141 30.67 48.73 -25.91
CA SER A 141 30.58 49.26 -27.27
C SER A 141 30.60 48.14 -28.31
N ILE A 142 30.01 48.41 -29.47
CA ILE A 142 29.96 47.48 -30.60
C ILE A 142 30.32 48.25 -31.87
N SER A 143 31.24 47.71 -32.66
CA SER A 143 31.61 48.29 -33.95
C SER A 143 30.58 47.90 -35.04
N PRO A 144 30.11 48.84 -35.87
CA PRO A 144 29.20 48.55 -36.98
C PRO A 144 29.80 47.50 -37.94
N GLY A 145 29.02 46.48 -38.28
CA GLY A 145 29.46 45.39 -39.17
C GLY A 145 30.35 44.33 -38.53
N SER A 146 30.58 44.38 -37.20
CA SER A 146 31.25 43.31 -36.46
C SER A 146 30.36 42.07 -36.27
N PRO A 147 30.93 40.88 -35.99
CA PRO A 147 30.16 39.67 -35.72
C PRO A 147 29.13 39.86 -34.59
N ALA A 148 29.49 40.61 -33.53
CA ALA A 148 28.58 40.94 -32.43
C ALA A 148 27.40 41.81 -32.88
N SER A 149 27.64 42.77 -33.79
CA SER A 149 26.57 43.60 -34.37
C SER A 149 25.62 42.79 -35.25
N ILE A 150 26.12 41.80 -36.00
CA ILE A 150 25.29 40.94 -36.86
C ILE A 150 24.52 39.92 -36.01
N ALA A 151 25.12 39.44 -34.93
CA ALA A 151 24.50 38.55 -33.95
C ALA A 151 23.42 39.24 -33.09
N GLY A 152 23.28 40.56 -33.20
CA GLY A 152 22.24 41.32 -32.52
C GLY A 152 22.55 41.71 -31.08
N LEU A 153 23.80 41.61 -30.63
CA LEU A 153 24.22 42.18 -29.34
C LEU A 153 24.01 43.70 -29.35
N GLN A 154 23.65 44.25 -28.20
CA GLN A 154 23.46 45.68 -27.98
C GLN A 154 24.39 46.21 -26.89
N VAL A 155 24.62 47.52 -26.92
CA VAL A 155 25.27 48.21 -25.81
C VAL A 155 24.38 48.05 -24.58
N ASP A 156 25.00 47.84 -23.43
CA ASP A 156 24.39 47.55 -22.14
C ASP A 156 23.88 46.13 -21.90
N ASP A 157 24.04 45.20 -22.85
CA ASP A 157 23.73 43.78 -22.63
C ASP A 157 24.60 43.16 -21.53
N GLU A 158 23.98 42.34 -20.69
CA GLU A 158 24.62 41.61 -19.60
C GLU A 158 24.97 40.17 -20.01
N ILE A 159 26.25 39.81 -19.90
CA ILE A 159 26.77 38.52 -20.31
C ILE A 159 26.84 37.59 -19.09
N VAL A 160 26.05 36.52 -19.14
CA VAL A 160 26.01 35.44 -18.13
C VAL A 160 27.00 34.33 -18.44
N GLU A 161 27.23 34.04 -19.72
CA GLU A 161 28.11 33.01 -20.23
C GLU A 161 28.62 33.40 -21.63
N PHE A 162 29.88 33.10 -21.93
CA PHE A 162 30.49 33.31 -23.23
C PHE A 162 31.32 32.08 -23.63
N GLY A 163 30.74 31.21 -24.47
CA GLY A 163 31.36 29.93 -24.82
C GLY A 163 31.53 29.06 -23.57
N SER A 164 32.77 28.75 -23.21
CA SER A 164 33.09 27.99 -21.99
C SER A 164 33.33 28.88 -20.76
N VAL A 165 33.20 30.20 -20.87
CA VAL A 165 33.50 31.16 -19.81
C VAL A 165 32.20 31.58 -19.10
N ASN A 166 32.14 31.42 -17.78
CA ASN A 166 31.01 31.76 -16.92
C ASN A 166 31.50 32.48 -15.64
N THR A 167 30.58 32.84 -14.76
CA THR A 167 30.89 33.54 -13.50
C THR A 167 31.86 32.81 -12.58
N GLN A 168 31.96 31.48 -12.68
CA GLN A 168 32.80 30.66 -11.81
C GLN A 168 34.24 30.58 -12.31
N ASN A 169 34.49 30.81 -13.61
CA ASN A 169 35.81 30.67 -14.22
C ASN A 169 36.35 31.95 -14.90
N PHE A 170 35.60 33.05 -14.87
CA PHE A 170 36.05 34.33 -15.40
C PHE A 170 37.14 34.96 -14.52
N GLN A 171 38.34 35.15 -15.09
CA GLN A 171 39.47 35.79 -14.40
C GLN A 171 39.86 37.12 -15.06
N SER A 172 39.84 37.17 -16.39
CA SER A 172 40.17 38.38 -17.16
C SER A 172 39.52 38.37 -18.53
N LEU A 173 39.42 39.53 -19.17
CA LEU A 173 38.92 39.67 -20.54
C LEU A 173 39.76 38.90 -21.57
N HIS A 174 41.01 38.52 -21.24
CA HIS A 174 41.82 37.66 -22.10
C HIS A 174 41.15 36.29 -22.31
N ASN A 175 40.44 35.74 -21.31
CA ASN A 175 39.78 34.44 -21.42
C ASN A 175 38.73 34.47 -22.54
N ILE A 176 37.96 35.56 -22.65
CA ILE A 176 36.99 35.78 -23.73
C ILE A 176 37.73 35.86 -25.08
N GLY A 177 38.79 36.66 -25.16
CA GLY A 177 39.58 36.79 -26.39
C GLY A 177 40.18 35.47 -26.87
N SER A 178 40.60 34.61 -25.95
CA SER A 178 41.10 33.28 -26.29
C SER A 178 40.00 32.38 -26.88
N VAL A 179 38.79 32.40 -26.32
CA VAL A 179 37.65 31.64 -26.89
C VAL A 179 37.30 32.15 -28.29
N VAL A 180 37.30 33.47 -28.50
CA VAL A 180 37.04 34.06 -29.82
C VAL A 180 38.10 33.60 -30.83
N GLN A 181 39.38 33.69 -30.48
CA GLN A 181 40.47 33.31 -31.38
C GLN A 181 40.43 31.83 -31.80
N HIS A 182 40.00 30.94 -30.91
CA HIS A 182 39.83 29.51 -31.25
C HIS A 182 38.56 29.23 -32.07
N SER A 183 37.59 30.15 -32.06
CA SER A 183 36.36 30.06 -32.84
C SER A 183 36.45 30.77 -34.20
N GLU A 184 37.55 31.49 -34.48
CA GLU A 184 37.77 32.14 -35.77
C GLU A 184 37.95 31.11 -36.89
N GLY A 185 37.00 31.08 -37.85
CA GLY A 185 37.05 30.20 -39.03
C GLY A 185 36.39 28.82 -38.86
N SER A 186 35.82 28.53 -37.70
CA SER A 186 34.93 27.38 -37.51
C SER A 186 33.48 27.88 -37.39
N PRO A 187 32.52 27.28 -38.11
CA PRO A 187 31.10 27.66 -38.02
C PRO A 187 30.47 27.27 -36.67
#